data_AF-A0A7J3QSA6-F1
#
_entry.id   AF-A0A7J3QSA6-F1
#
_cell.length_a   1.000
_cell.length_b   1.000
_cell.length_c   1.000
_cell.angle_alpha   90.00
_cell.angle_beta   90.00
_cell.angle_gamma   90.00
#
_symmetry.space_group_name_H-M   'P 1'
#
loop_
_entity.id
_entity.type
_entity.pdbx_description
1 polymer ?
#
loop_
_entity_poly.entity_id
_entity_poly.type
_entity_poly.pdbx_seq_one_letter_code
_entity_poly.pdbx_strand_id
1 'polypeptide(L)' 'QSKPELLNEDPYGKGWLLIIKPSNLQAELANLMDFNAAVEWHKSLIREGK' A
#
# COMPACT_ATOMS: atom_id res chain seq x y z
N GLN A 1 3.71 -22.32 -13.90
CA GLN A 1 2.54 -21.49 -14.21
C GLN A 1 2.67 -20.20 -13.42
N SER A 2 2.49 -19.05 -14.06
CA SER A 2 2.41 -17.74 -13.38
C SER A 2 1.14 -17.68 -12.52
N LYS A 3 1.18 -16.95 -11.40
CA LYS A 3 0.07 -16.80 -10.45
C LYS A 3 -0.28 -15.34 -10.14
N PRO A 4 -0.74 -14.55 -11.13
CA PRO A 4 -1.11 -13.14 -10.92
C PRO A 4 -2.24 -12.94 -9.91
N GLU A 5 -3.10 -13.95 -9.73
CA GLU A 5 -4.21 -13.97 -8.79
C GLU A 5 -3.78 -13.78 -7.32
N LEU A 6 -2.53 -14.11 -6.98
CA LEU A 6 -1.97 -13.92 -5.64
C LEU A 6 -2.01 -12.45 -5.18
N LEU A 7 -1.97 -11.50 -6.14
CA LEU A 7 -2.13 -10.08 -5.83
C LEU A 7 -3.50 -9.79 -5.19
N ASN A 8 -4.55 -10.50 -5.61
CA ASN A 8 -5.90 -10.32 -5.08
C ASN A 8 -6.13 -11.18 -3.83
N GLU A 9 -5.61 -12.41 -3.82
CA GLU A 9 -5.85 -13.40 -2.74
C GLU A 9 -5.04 -13.12 -1.47
N ASP A 10 -3.81 -12.64 -1.61
CA ASP A 10 -2.88 -12.38 -0.51
C ASP A 10 -1.98 -11.15 -0.79
N PRO A 11 -2.58 -9.94 -0.95
CA PRO A 11 -1.90 -8.73 -1.43
C PRO A 11 -0.70 -8.30 -0.57
N TYR A 12 -0.76 -8.58 0.74
CA TYR A 12 0.24 -8.16 1.72
C TYR A 12 1.16 -9.30 2.18
N GLY A 13 0.95 -10.53 1.69
CA GLY A 13 1.78 -11.70 1.96
C GLY A 13 2.48 -12.18 0.69
N LYS A 14 1.97 -13.24 0.06
CA LYS A 14 2.55 -13.84 -1.15
C LYS A 14 2.51 -12.93 -2.39
N GLY A 15 1.62 -11.95 -2.41
CA GLY A 15 1.41 -11.01 -3.52
C GLY A 15 2.37 -9.81 -3.57
N TRP A 16 3.44 -9.78 -2.77
CA TRP A 16 4.42 -8.68 -2.81
C TRP A 16 5.04 -8.51 -4.20
N LEU A 17 5.24 -7.27 -4.63
CA LEU A 17 5.71 -6.97 -5.98
C LEU A 17 7.23 -6.79 -6.08
N LEU A 18 7.81 -6.00 -5.17
CA LEU A 18 9.22 -5.59 -5.22
C LEU A 18 9.84 -5.51 -3.83
N ILE A 19 11.14 -5.78 -3.75
CA ILE A 19 12.00 -5.45 -2.61
C ILE A 19 13.03 -4.45 -3.13
N ILE A 20 13.12 -3.30 -2.49
CA ILE A 20 13.97 -2.19 -2.91
C ILE A 20 14.95 -1.79 -1.81
N LYS A 21 16.12 -1.28 -2.19
CA LYS A 21 17.05 -0.60 -1.27
C LYS A 21 16.70 0.89 -1.25
N PRO A 22 16.16 1.44 -0.14
CA PRO A 22 15.86 2.86 -0.04
C PRO A 22 17.15 3.68 -0.08
N SER A 23 17.13 4.81 -0.79
CA SER A 23 18.22 5.79 -0.79
C SER A 23 18.19 6.70 0.45
N ASN A 24 17.00 6.97 1.02
CA ASN A 24 16.83 7.78 2.23
C ASN A 24 15.61 7.36 3.07
N LEU A 25 15.71 6.22 3.75
CA LEU A 25 14.57 5.58 4.43
C LEU A 25 13.89 6.46 5.49
N GLN A 26 14.66 7.05 6.40
CA GLN A 26 14.08 7.80 7.54
C GLN A 26 13.32 9.05 7.10
N ALA A 27 13.86 9.81 6.14
CA ALA A 27 13.21 11.03 5.68
C ALA A 27 11.96 10.75 4.83
N GLU A 28 11.99 9.70 4.00
CA GLU A 28 10.89 9.40 3.09
C GLU A 28 9.72 8.68 3.78
N LEU A 29 9.97 7.83 4.78
CA LEU A 29 8.91 7.19 5.55
C LEU A 29 7.98 8.20 6.25
N ALA A 30 8.52 9.34 6.70
CA ALA A 30 7.74 10.39 7.35
C ALA A 30 6.72 11.07 6.41
N ASN A 31 6.88 10.91 5.09
CA ASN A 31 5.97 11.46 4.07
C ASN A 31 4.86 10.48 3.65
N LEU A 32 4.89 9.24 4.14
CA LEU A 32 3.87 8.24 3.83
C LEU A 32 2.73 8.28 4.86
N MET A 33 1.53 7.87 4.42
CA MET A 33 0.41 7.69 5.34
C MET A 33 0.65 6.49 6.25
N ASP A 34 0.35 6.64 7.54
CA ASP A 34 0.16 5.51 8.42
C ASP A 34 -1.21 4.83 8.19
N PHE A 35 -1.47 3.75 8.92
CA PHE A 35 -2.72 2.99 8.81
C PHE A 35 -3.98 3.86 9.02
N ASN A 36 -3.98 4.72 10.05
CA ASN A 36 -5.16 5.52 10.38
C ASN A 36 -5.39 6.61 9.35
N ALA A 37 -4.33 7.28 8.92
CA ALA A 37 -4.38 8.30 7.87
C ALA A 37 -4.91 7.72 6.55
N ALA A 38 -4.42 6.53 6.16
CA ALA A 38 -4.90 5.84 4.96
C ALA A 38 -6.38 5.47 5.06
N VAL A 39 -6.85 4.96 6.21
CA VAL A 39 -8.26 4.62 6.43
C VAL A 39 -9.17 5.85 6.32
N GLU A 40 -8.80 6.96 6.96
CA GLU A 40 -9.59 8.19 6.92
C GLU A 40 -9.63 8.80 5.52
N TRP A 41 -8.53 8.74 4.78
CA TRP A 41 -8.50 9.15 3.38
C TRP A 41 -9.43 8.31 2.50
N HIS A 42 -9.41 6.98 2.62
CA HIS A 42 -10.34 6.12 1.86
C HIS A 42 -11.81 6.41 2.21
N LYS A 43 -12.12 6.66 3.49
CA LYS A 43 -13.47 7.07 3.91
C LYS A 43 -13.87 8.43 3.33
N SER A 44 -12.93 9.36 3.13
CA SER A 44 -13.25 10.64 2.48
C SER A 44 -13.58 10.45 1.00
N LEU A 45 -12.82 9.61 0.28
CA LEU A 45 -13.11 9.28 -1.12
C LEU A 45 -14.51 8.69 -1.30
N ILE A 46 -14.87 7.71 -0.47
CA ILE A 46 -16.21 7.09 -0.48
C ILE A 46 -17.31 8.14 -0.26
N ARG A 47 -17.12 9.05 0.70
CA ARG A 47 -18.08 10.14 0.97
C ARG A 47 -18.19 11.13 -0.19
N GLU A 48 -17.10 11.35 -0.91
CA GLU A 48 -17.04 12.21 -2.10
C GLU A 48 -17.56 11.51 -3.37
N GLY A 49 -17.92 10.23 -3.28
CA GLY A 49 -18.36 9.42 -4.43
C GLY A 49 -17.23 9.15 -5.44
N LYS A 50 -15.98 9.12 -4.98
CA LYS A 50 -14.78 8.85 -5.77
C LYS A 50 -14.33 7.40 -5.67
#